data_AF-M1CXZ2-F1
#
_entry.id   AF-M1CXZ2-F1
#
_cell.length_a   1.000
_cell.length_b   1.000
_cell.length_c   1.000
_cell.angle_alpha   90.00
_cell.angle_beta   90.00
_cell.angle_gamma   90.00
#
_symmetry.space_group_name_H-M   'P 1'
#
loop_
_entity.id
_entity.type
_entity.pdbx_description
1 polymer ?
#
loop_
_entity_poly.entity_id
_entity_poly.type
_entity_poly.pdbx_seq_one_letter_code
_entity_poly.pdbx_strand_id
1 'polypeptide(L)'
;MAVPQVLVFRTQLNIRCPFIFCLHNVRKSSSVAAVAVEPVKVLKNQSYNASDGKGDGDAPKWKKLSSEELGISTSMIAKPTRLVLNGLKKKGFEVYLVGGCVRDLILNRTPKDFDILTSAELKEVLKIFQRCEIVGRRFPICHVHIDDTIVEVSSFTATGRKFKRNGYNVVRRPPACSEADFIRWKNCLARDFTINGLMFDPFAKIVYDYLGGLEDIRRAKVRCVIPANASFIEDCARILRGVRIAGRLRFRFARETAHFIKELASSISRLDKGRILLEMNYMLAYGSAEASLRLLWKFGLLEILLPIQASYLISQGFRRRDRRSNMLLTLFSTLDNLLAPNRPCHSSLWIAILAFHKALVDRPRDPLVVAAFSIAVHCGGSLSDVLGIVRKISQPHDTRFPELLDQNIESDEALLDEMMDLATYVEAALQEMTDEHFVSRALIEYPQAPKSDLVFISWTLAQKVSAIFECVRRGKEKDFRRKRGRKIDYESLALGKLREVRHIFAMVVFDTVFPPHLKD
;
A
#
# COMPACT_ATOMS: atom_id res chain seq x y z
N MET A 1 22.55 23.96 55.61
CA MET A 1 21.41 24.84 55.90
C MET A 1 20.37 24.64 54.82
N ALA A 2 19.15 24.30 55.25
CA ALA A 2 18.10 23.68 54.45
C ALA A 2 17.27 24.71 53.65
N VAL A 3 16.80 24.30 52.47
CA VAL A 3 15.63 24.85 51.78
C VAL A 3 14.83 23.65 51.23
N PRO A 4 13.48 23.63 51.33
CA PRO A 4 12.70 22.40 51.45
C PRO A 4 11.95 21.97 50.17
N GLN A 5 11.48 20.72 50.23
CA GLN A 5 10.63 19.99 49.28
C GLN A 5 9.28 20.70 49.00
N VAL A 6 8.80 20.61 47.76
CA VAL A 6 7.39 20.85 47.41
C VAL A 6 6.80 19.62 46.72
N LEU A 7 5.65 19.23 47.25
CA LEU A 7 4.86 18.03 47.02
C LEU A 7 4.04 18.10 45.73
N VAL A 8 3.81 16.91 45.15
CA VAL A 8 2.93 16.59 44.03
C VAL A 8 1.45 16.71 44.43
N PHE A 9 0.62 17.33 43.58
CA PHE A 9 -0.85 17.20 43.65
C PHE A 9 -1.39 16.49 42.39
N ARG A 10 -1.97 15.30 42.62
CA ARG A 10 -2.88 14.59 41.71
C ARG A 10 -4.29 15.10 41.94
N THR A 11 -5.05 15.35 40.88
CA THR A 11 -6.51 15.47 40.93
C THR A 11 -7.16 14.31 40.17
N GLN A 12 -7.80 13.43 40.93
CA GLN A 12 -8.85 12.51 40.47
C GLN A 12 -10.19 13.20 40.69
N LEU A 13 -11.08 13.20 39.69
CA LEU A 13 -12.51 13.46 39.88
C LEU A 13 -13.31 12.48 39.01
N ASN A 14 -13.86 11.48 39.69
CA ASN A 14 -15.06 10.73 39.28
C ASN A 14 -16.30 11.62 39.57
N ILE A 15 -17.38 11.46 38.79
CA ILE A 15 -18.77 11.20 39.27
C ILE A 15 -19.84 11.53 38.18
N ARG A 16 -20.59 10.46 37.81
CA ARG A 16 -22.04 10.30 37.52
C ARG A 16 -22.77 11.16 36.46
N CYS A 17 -23.34 10.46 35.48
CA CYS A 17 -24.50 10.87 34.67
C CYS A 17 -25.82 10.76 35.46
N PRO A 18 -26.81 11.65 35.23
CA PRO A 18 -28.19 11.40 35.59
C PRO A 18 -29.06 11.05 34.37
N PHE A 19 -29.88 10.03 34.55
CA PHE A 19 -31.11 9.74 33.80
C PHE A 19 -32.18 10.80 34.12
N ILE A 20 -32.89 11.32 33.11
CA ILE A 20 -34.21 11.93 33.29
C ILE A 20 -35.16 11.41 32.21
N PHE A 21 -36.27 10.84 32.69
CA PHE A 21 -37.48 10.43 31.98
C PHE A 21 -38.32 11.65 31.61
N CYS A 22 -38.98 11.63 30.45
CA CYS A 22 -40.28 12.29 30.27
C CYS A 22 -41.10 11.62 29.14
N LEU A 23 -42.22 11.01 29.53
CA LEU A 23 -43.31 10.51 28.69
C LEU A 23 -44.27 11.66 28.39
N HIS A 24 -44.78 11.79 27.16
CA HIS A 24 -46.19 12.16 26.88
C HIS A 24 -46.65 11.86 25.44
N ASN A 25 -47.62 10.94 25.37
CA ASN A 25 -48.74 10.66 24.45
C ASN A 25 -48.85 11.21 23.01
N VAL A 26 -48.79 10.25 22.07
CA VAL A 26 -49.79 9.80 21.05
C VAL A 26 -50.56 10.82 20.18
N ARG A 27 -50.38 10.70 18.84
CA ARG A 27 -51.49 10.57 17.86
C ARG A 27 -51.05 9.78 16.62
N LYS A 28 -51.88 8.81 16.21
CA LYS A 28 -51.72 7.89 15.07
C LYS A 28 -52.11 8.56 13.74
N SER A 29 -51.34 8.31 12.67
CA SER A 29 -51.78 8.13 11.26
C SER A 29 -50.53 7.76 10.44
N SER A 30 -50.33 6.46 10.16
CA SER A 30 -50.58 5.78 8.88
C SER A 30 -49.41 5.83 7.89
N SER A 31 -48.84 4.64 7.67
CA SER A 31 -48.15 4.12 6.48
C SER A 31 -46.85 4.78 5.99
N VAL A 32 -45.70 4.22 6.40
CA VAL A 32 -44.51 4.06 5.52
C VAL A 32 -43.86 2.71 5.84
N ALA A 33 -43.70 1.87 4.81
CA ALA A 33 -43.14 0.53 4.90
C ALA A 33 -41.67 0.57 5.35
N ALA A 34 -41.37 -0.04 6.49
CA ALA A 34 -40.01 -0.33 6.92
C ALA A 34 -39.47 -1.51 6.08
N VAL A 35 -38.53 -1.24 5.19
CA VAL A 35 -37.67 -2.29 4.62
C VAL A 35 -36.71 -2.71 5.72
N ALA A 36 -37.06 -3.81 6.40
CA ALA A 36 -36.16 -4.49 7.31
C ALA A 36 -34.94 -4.99 6.52
N VAL A 37 -33.75 -4.56 6.93
CA VAL A 37 -32.49 -5.16 6.48
C VAL A 37 -32.44 -6.58 7.08
N GLU A 38 -32.65 -7.59 6.24
CA GLU A 38 -32.49 -8.99 6.66
C GLU A 38 -31.06 -9.23 7.16
N PRO A 39 -30.87 -9.96 8.26
CA PRO A 39 -29.55 -10.42 8.67
C PRO A 39 -29.00 -11.35 7.59
N VAL A 40 -27.78 -11.07 7.12
CA VAL A 40 -27.01 -11.93 6.20
C VAL A 40 -27.10 -13.37 6.70
N LYS A 41 -27.81 -14.22 5.94
CA LYS A 41 -27.86 -15.66 6.18
C LYS A 41 -26.43 -16.19 6.15
N VAL A 42 -25.89 -16.49 7.33
CA VAL A 42 -24.79 -17.44 7.47
C VAL A 42 -25.32 -18.74 6.86
N LEU A 43 -24.82 -19.10 5.67
CA LEU A 43 -25.08 -20.38 5.05
C LEU A 43 -24.68 -21.47 6.06
N LYS A 44 -25.68 -22.04 6.72
CA LYS A 44 -25.54 -23.25 7.52
C LYS A 44 -25.05 -24.35 6.59
N ASN A 45 -23.94 -24.98 6.99
CA ASN A 45 -23.43 -26.29 6.57
C ASN A 45 -24.20 -26.94 5.41
N GLN A 46 -23.76 -26.66 4.19
CA GLN A 46 -23.80 -27.69 3.15
C GLN A 46 -22.50 -28.47 3.30
N SER A 47 -22.63 -29.72 3.73
CA SER A 47 -21.61 -30.73 3.52
C SER A 47 -21.27 -30.76 2.04
N TYR A 48 -20.13 -30.18 1.66
CA TYR A 48 -19.55 -30.43 0.36
C TYR A 48 -19.16 -31.91 0.32
N ASN A 49 -20.06 -32.73 -0.21
CA ASN A 49 -19.70 -34.06 -0.68
C ASN A 49 -18.66 -33.86 -1.78
N ALA A 50 -17.45 -34.33 -1.51
CA ALA A 50 -16.38 -34.43 -2.48
C ALA A 50 -16.74 -35.52 -3.50
N SER A 51 -17.57 -35.18 -4.48
CA SER A 51 -17.85 -36.04 -5.63
C SER A 51 -18.31 -35.16 -6.79
N ASP A 52 -17.35 -34.50 -7.44
CA ASP A 52 -17.16 -34.59 -8.89
C ASP A 52 -16.17 -33.52 -9.38
N GLY A 53 -15.02 -34.02 -9.89
CA GLY A 53 -13.93 -33.22 -10.41
C GLY A 53 -12.59 -33.88 -10.14
N LYS A 54 -12.25 -34.89 -10.96
CA LYS A 54 -10.93 -35.54 -10.98
C LYS A 54 -9.82 -34.48 -11.07
N GLY A 55 -9.11 -34.31 -9.95
CA GLY A 55 -7.92 -33.51 -9.81
C GLY A 55 -7.26 -33.95 -8.52
N ASP A 56 -6.48 -35.02 -8.61
CA ASP A 56 -5.68 -35.57 -7.52
C ASP A 56 -4.85 -34.45 -6.87
N GLY A 57 -5.10 -34.21 -5.58
CA GLY A 57 -4.58 -33.07 -4.84
C GLY A 57 -3.93 -33.52 -3.55
N ASP A 58 -2.95 -34.41 -3.67
CA ASP A 58 -2.05 -34.83 -2.60
C ASP A 58 -1.60 -33.57 -1.82
N ALA A 59 -1.76 -33.56 -0.49
CA ALA A 59 -1.33 -32.43 0.32
C ALA A 59 0.14 -32.11 0.00
N PRO A 60 0.54 -30.83 -0.15
CA PRO A 60 1.87 -30.50 -0.64
C PRO A 60 2.91 -31.16 0.25
N LYS A 61 3.68 -32.09 -0.33
CA LYS A 61 4.77 -32.78 0.35
C LYS A 61 5.76 -31.75 0.87
N TRP A 62 6.18 -31.90 2.11
CA TRP A 62 7.16 -31.01 2.72
C TRP A 62 8.49 -31.11 1.98
N LYS A 63 9.04 -29.96 1.57
CA LYS A 63 10.29 -29.88 0.83
C LYS A 63 11.33 -29.13 1.64
N LYS A 64 12.54 -29.68 1.65
CA LYS A 64 13.77 -29.07 2.16
C LYS A 64 14.71 -28.97 0.97
N LEU A 65 15.03 -27.77 0.52
CA LEU A 65 15.92 -27.55 -0.62
C LEU A 65 17.16 -26.80 -0.16
N SER A 66 18.29 -27.04 -0.82
CA SER A 66 19.48 -26.24 -0.57
C SER A 66 19.28 -24.81 -1.06
N SER A 67 19.87 -23.84 -0.35
CA SER A 67 19.86 -22.44 -0.77
C SER A 67 20.57 -22.21 -2.10
N GLU A 68 21.56 -23.06 -2.42
CA GLU A 68 22.35 -22.99 -3.66
C GLU A 68 21.50 -23.38 -4.88
N GLU A 69 20.67 -24.43 -4.77
CA GLU A 69 19.68 -24.81 -5.81
C GLU A 69 18.66 -23.69 -6.10
N LEU A 70 18.40 -22.82 -5.13
CA LEU A 70 17.47 -21.71 -5.23
C LEU A 70 18.16 -20.37 -5.55
N GLY A 71 19.47 -20.38 -5.80
CA GLY A 71 20.24 -19.17 -6.11
C GLY A 71 20.39 -18.19 -4.96
N ILE A 72 20.12 -18.61 -3.72
CA ILE A 72 20.20 -17.75 -2.53
C ILE A 72 21.63 -17.79 -1.99
N SER A 73 22.25 -16.62 -1.95
CA SER A 73 23.55 -16.42 -1.32
C SER A 73 23.42 -15.62 -0.01
N THR A 74 24.27 -15.90 0.97
CA THR A 74 24.37 -15.10 2.20
C THR A 74 24.84 -13.66 1.95
N SER A 75 25.46 -13.39 0.79
CA SER A 75 25.80 -12.02 0.37
C SER A 75 24.58 -11.17 0.02
N MET A 76 23.45 -11.80 -0.30
CA MET A 76 22.18 -11.12 -0.58
C MET A 76 21.48 -10.63 0.70
N ILE A 77 21.92 -11.08 1.86
CA ILE A 77 21.36 -10.67 3.16
C ILE A 77 22.09 -9.40 3.62
N ALA A 78 21.32 -8.36 3.93
CA ALA A 78 21.86 -7.08 4.38
C ALA A 78 22.74 -7.24 5.64
N LYS A 79 23.82 -6.45 5.71
CA LYS A 79 24.77 -6.48 6.84
C LYS A 79 24.08 -6.31 8.21
N PRO A 80 23.15 -5.35 8.40
CA PRO A 80 22.41 -5.21 9.66
C PRO A 80 21.68 -6.51 10.05
N THR A 81 20.96 -7.12 9.12
CA THR A 81 20.23 -8.39 9.33
C THR A 81 21.19 -9.52 9.70
N ARG A 82 22.36 -9.62 9.05
CA ARG A 82 23.39 -10.62 9.39
C ARG A 82 23.92 -10.45 10.82
N LEU A 83 24.07 -9.22 11.31
CA LEU A 83 24.49 -8.97 12.69
C LEU A 83 23.45 -9.47 13.70
N VAL A 84 22.17 -9.23 13.44
CA VAL A 84 21.08 -9.73 14.29
C VAL A 84 21.00 -11.26 14.26
N LEU A 85 21.06 -11.87 13.07
CA LEU A 85 21.08 -13.33 12.91
C LEU A 85 22.25 -13.96 13.69
N ASN A 86 23.46 -13.41 13.57
CA ASN A 86 24.65 -13.89 14.27
C ASN A 86 24.55 -13.69 15.79
N GLY A 87 23.99 -12.57 16.24
CA GLY A 87 23.80 -12.28 17.67
C GLY A 87 22.88 -13.29 18.34
N LEU A 88 21.76 -13.60 17.71
CA LEU A 88 20.82 -14.63 18.17
C LEU A 88 21.44 -16.03 18.11
N LYS A 89 22.12 -16.38 17.01
CA LYS A 89 22.73 -17.70 16.83
C LYS A 89 23.83 -17.97 17.86
N LYS A 90 24.66 -16.97 18.19
CA LYS A 90 25.71 -17.07 19.23
C LYS A 90 25.17 -17.39 20.61
N LYS A 91 23.90 -17.05 20.89
CA LYS A 91 23.22 -17.36 22.15
C LYS A 91 22.52 -18.73 22.13
N GLY A 92 22.67 -19.50 21.05
CA GLY A 92 22.11 -20.84 20.91
C GLY A 92 20.68 -20.88 20.36
N PHE A 93 20.11 -19.74 19.94
CA PHE A 93 18.75 -19.73 19.39
C PHE A 93 18.71 -20.17 17.92
N GLU A 94 17.59 -20.78 17.53
CA GLU A 94 17.27 -21.04 16.14
C GLU A 94 16.78 -19.75 15.49
N VAL A 95 17.21 -19.50 14.25
CA VAL A 95 16.84 -18.29 13.51
C VAL A 95 16.55 -18.60 12.06
N TYR A 96 15.51 -17.97 11.54
CA TYR A 96 15.04 -18.17 10.18
C TYR A 96 14.69 -16.81 9.57
N LEU A 97 15.06 -16.60 8.31
CA LEU A 97 14.45 -15.57 7.49
C LEU A 97 13.11 -16.09 6.98
N VAL A 98 12.07 -15.26 7.00
CA VAL A 98 10.70 -15.69 6.69
C VAL A 98 9.95 -14.66 5.86
N GLY A 99 8.89 -15.08 5.18
CA GLY A 99 7.97 -14.14 4.55
C GLY A 99 8.42 -13.63 3.18
N GLY A 100 8.15 -12.34 2.95
CA GLY A 100 8.40 -11.69 1.66
C GLY A 100 9.88 -11.67 1.27
N CYS A 101 10.78 -11.61 2.26
CA CYS A 101 12.22 -11.58 2.00
C CYS A 101 12.71 -12.88 1.34
N VAL A 102 12.29 -14.05 1.82
CA VAL A 102 12.69 -15.35 1.26
C VAL A 102 12.20 -15.49 -0.18
N ARG A 103 10.94 -15.11 -0.43
CA ARG A 103 10.36 -15.11 -1.78
C ARG A 103 11.12 -14.19 -2.73
N ASP A 104 11.43 -12.97 -2.29
CA ASP A 104 12.13 -11.99 -3.11
C ASP A 104 13.56 -12.46 -3.43
N LEU A 105 14.26 -13.08 -2.46
CA LEU A 105 15.57 -13.71 -2.67
C LEU A 105 15.50 -14.82 -3.72
N ILE A 106 14.52 -15.73 -3.65
CA ILE A 106 14.33 -16.81 -4.63
C ILE A 106 14.05 -16.26 -6.04
N LEU A 107 13.36 -15.12 -6.13
CA LEU A 107 13.07 -14.45 -7.39
C LEU A 107 14.23 -13.56 -7.90
N ASN A 108 15.38 -13.57 -7.22
CA ASN A 108 16.50 -12.69 -7.47
C ASN A 108 16.09 -11.20 -7.51
N ARG A 109 15.21 -10.80 -6.58
CA ARG A 109 14.74 -9.43 -6.39
C ARG A 109 15.20 -8.88 -5.05
N THR A 110 15.36 -7.57 -4.97
CA THR A 110 15.68 -6.90 -3.71
C THR A 110 14.50 -6.97 -2.73
N PRO A 111 14.68 -7.60 -1.55
CA PRO A 111 13.69 -7.53 -0.47
C PRO A 111 13.47 -6.09 -0.01
N LYS A 112 12.25 -5.78 0.43
CA LYS A 112 11.95 -4.49 1.06
C LYS A 112 12.52 -4.43 2.49
N ASP A 113 12.27 -5.50 3.22
CA ASP A 113 12.58 -5.72 4.62
C ASP A 113 13.06 -7.18 4.80
N PHE A 114 13.77 -7.44 5.90
CA PHE A 114 14.16 -8.78 6.30
C PHE A 114 13.54 -9.11 7.64
N ASP A 115 12.59 -10.04 7.64
CA ASP A 115 11.91 -10.51 8.85
C ASP A 115 12.64 -11.75 9.39
N ILE A 116 13.07 -11.67 10.65
CA ILE A 116 13.70 -12.78 11.36
C ILE A 116 12.67 -13.44 12.28
N LEU A 117 12.58 -14.76 12.22
CA LEU A 117 11.84 -15.59 13.17
C LEU A 117 12.83 -16.37 14.03
N THR A 118 12.66 -16.35 15.35
CA THR A 118 13.58 -16.98 16.31
C THR A 118 12.85 -17.86 17.33
N SER A 119 13.58 -18.85 17.87
CA SER A 119 13.14 -19.61 19.05
C SER A 119 13.22 -18.82 20.36
N ALA A 120 13.99 -17.73 20.38
CA ALA A 120 14.06 -16.83 21.54
C ALA A 120 12.70 -16.18 21.84
N GLU A 121 12.37 -16.00 23.12
CA GLU A 121 11.28 -15.13 23.52
C GLU A 121 11.63 -13.65 23.28
N LEU A 122 10.63 -12.80 23.06
CA LEU A 122 10.86 -11.37 22.81
C LEU A 122 11.64 -10.68 23.94
N LYS A 123 11.43 -11.11 25.20
CA LYS A 123 12.18 -10.62 26.36
C LYS A 123 13.65 -11.04 26.33
N GLU A 124 13.97 -12.17 25.73
CA GLU A 124 15.35 -12.63 25.56
C GLU A 124 16.02 -11.85 24.43
N VAL A 125 15.30 -11.55 23.34
CA VAL A 125 15.79 -10.67 22.27
C VAL A 125 16.19 -9.29 22.82
N LEU A 126 15.36 -8.70 23.70
CA LEU A 126 15.68 -7.44 24.39
C LEU A 126 16.97 -7.50 25.22
N LYS A 127 17.28 -8.65 25.83
CA LYS A 127 18.52 -8.82 26.62
C LYS A 127 19.76 -8.94 25.74
N ILE A 128 19.60 -9.37 24.48
CA ILE A 128 20.70 -9.59 23.55
C ILE A 128 21.12 -8.29 22.86
N PHE A 129 20.15 -7.43 22.52
CA PHE A 129 20.38 -6.22 21.75
C PHE A 129 20.06 -4.97 22.58
N GLN A 130 21.05 -4.09 22.75
CA GLN A 130 20.92 -2.87 23.56
C GLN A 130 19.87 -1.90 23.00
N ARG A 131 19.82 -1.71 21.68
CA ARG A 131 18.83 -0.87 21.00
C ARG A 131 17.73 -1.75 20.40
N CYS A 132 16.86 -2.26 21.25
CA CYS A 132 15.71 -3.06 20.84
C CYS A 132 14.46 -2.62 21.60
N GLU A 133 13.33 -2.58 20.90
CA GLU A 133 12.02 -2.31 21.49
C GLU A 133 10.99 -3.36 21.06
N ILE A 134 10.01 -3.62 21.92
CA ILE A 134 8.85 -4.46 21.53
C ILE A 134 7.74 -3.53 21.08
N VAL A 135 7.30 -3.70 19.84
CA VAL A 135 6.18 -2.96 19.25
C VAL A 135 5.00 -3.88 18.98
N GLY A 136 3.80 -3.30 18.90
CA GLY A 136 2.58 -4.02 18.59
C GLY A 136 1.91 -4.64 19.81
N ARG A 137 0.64 -4.29 20.06
CA ARG A 137 -0.14 -4.83 21.18
C ARG A 137 -0.69 -6.22 20.90
N ARG A 138 -1.25 -6.42 19.69
CA ARG A 138 -1.89 -7.69 19.28
C ARG A 138 -0.90 -8.71 18.73
N PHE A 139 0.13 -8.21 18.04
CA PHE A 139 1.19 -9.01 17.43
C PHE A 139 2.52 -8.41 17.86
N PRO A 140 3.00 -8.75 19.07
CA PRO A 140 4.23 -8.18 19.57
C PRO A 140 5.42 -8.70 18.75
N ILE A 141 6.24 -7.78 18.26
CA ILE A 141 7.49 -8.04 17.54
C ILE A 141 8.59 -7.15 18.10
N CYS A 142 9.84 -7.58 17.98
CA CYS A 142 11.00 -6.78 18.35
C CYS A 142 11.49 -5.97 17.14
N HIS A 143 11.65 -4.67 17.32
CA HIS A 143 12.42 -3.82 16.41
C HIS A 143 13.85 -3.71 16.95
N VAL A 144 14.80 -4.31 16.26
CA VAL A 144 16.23 -4.22 16.59
C VAL A 144 16.86 -3.14 15.71
N HIS A 145 17.38 -2.09 16.34
CA HIS A 145 18.04 -0.99 15.64
C HIS A 145 19.52 -1.27 15.49
N ILE A 146 19.98 -1.36 14.24
CA ILE A 146 21.39 -1.48 13.88
C ILE A 146 21.70 -0.32 12.94
N ASP A 147 22.54 0.60 13.41
CA ASP A 147 22.80 1.89 12.75
C ASP A 147 21.46 2.61 12.47
N ASP A 148 21.21 2.99 11.21
CA ASP A 148 19.96 3.62 10.75
C ASP A 148 18.94 2.61 10.20
N THR A 149 19.16 1.31 10.39
CA THR A 149 18.28 0.24 9.90
C THR A 149 17.54 -0.45 11.04
N ILE A 150 16.25 -0.70 10.83
CA ILE A 150 15.43 -1.50 11.74
C ILE A 150 15.30 -2.90 11.17
N VAL A 151 15.57 -3.92 12.00
CA VAL A 151 15.37 -5.33 11.67
C VAL A 151 14.24 -5.87 12.55
N GLU A 152 13.21 -6.42 11.91
CA GLU A 152 12.07 -7.02 12.60
C GLU A 152 12.39 -8.44 13.06
N VAL A 153 12.23 -8.72 14.35
CA VAL A 153 12.45 -10.02 14.97
C VAL A 153 11.17 -10.49 15.65
N SER A 154 10.65 -11.62 15.19
CA SER A 154 9.47 -12.30 15.74
C SER A 154 9.87 -13.60 16.46
N SER A 155 9.06 -14.02 17.43
CA SER A 155 9.25 -15.30 18.13
C SER A 155 8.17 -16.31 17.75
N PHE A 156 8.50 -17.62 17.71
CA PHE A 156 7.52 -18.69 17.54
C PHE A 156 6.42 -18.66 18.62
N THR A 157 6.74 -18.24 19.85
CA THR A 157 5.81 -18.20 20.98
C THR A 157 4.90 -16.97 20.96
N ALA A 158 5.32 -15.88 20.31
CA ALA A 158 4.54 -14.64 20.18
C ALA A 158 3.28 -14.82 19.32
N THR A 159 3.27 -15.80 18.42
CA THR A 159 2.07 -16.29 17.72
C THR A 159 1.15 -17.10 18.63
N GLY A 160 0.87 -16.58 19.84
CA GLY A 160 -0.09 -17.09 20.81
C GLY A 160 -1.55 -16.87 20.41
N ARG A 161 -1.88 -16.94 19.11
CA ARG A 161 -3.26 -17.25 18.73
C ARG A 161 -3.50 -18.66 19.27
N LYS A 162 -4.12 -18.74 20.45
CA LYS A 162 -5.02 -19.86 20.75
C LYS A 162 -5.90 -19.94 19.52
N PHE A 163 -5.66 -20.90 18.62
CA PHE A 163 -6.60 -21.25 17.58
C PHE A 163 -7.92 -21.45 18.34
N LYS A 164 -8.81 -20.45 18.35
CA LYS A 164 -10.17 -20.68 18.80
C LYS A 164 -10.65 -21.79 17.89
N ARG A 165 -11.06 -22.90 18.50
CA ARG A 165 -11.56 -24.14 17.89
C ARG A 165 -12.83 -23.86 17.07
N ASN A 166 -12.74 -22.98 16.07
CA ASN A 166 -13.83 -22.70 15.17
C ASN A 166 -13.64 -23.60 13.95
N GLY A 167 -14.11 -24.84 14.08
CA GLY A 167 -14.71 -25.68 13.03
C GLY A 167 -13.94 -26.03 11.75
N TYR A 168 -12.84 -25.37 11.42
CA TYR A 168 -12.06 -25.68 10.21
C TYR A 168 -11.03 -26.74 10.55
N ASN A 169 -11.16 -27.88 9.86
CA ASN A 169 -10.33 -29.09 9.90
C ASN A 169 -9.03 -28.89 10.68
N VAL A 170 -8.97 -29.52 11.86
CA VAL A 170 -7.71 -29.75 12.59
C VAL A 170 -6.79 -30.45 11.61
N VAL A 171 -5.86 -29.69 11.01
CA VAL A 171 -4.87 -30.28 10.12
C VAL A 171 -4.05 -31.21 10.99
N ARG A 172 -4.28 -32.52 10.84
CA ARG A 172 -3.63 -33.54 11.63
C ARG A 172 -2.12 -33.37 11.46
N ARG A 173 -1.37 -33.45 12.56
CA ARG A 173 0.09 -33.46 12.54
C ARG A 173 0.53 -34.48 11.48
N PRO A 174 1.33 -34.10 10.49
CA PRO A 174 1.78 -35.05 9.48
C PRO A 174 2.51 -36.23 10.15
N PRO A 175 2.27 -37.47 9.68
CA PRO A 175 2.93 -38.64 10.24
C PRO A 175 4.45 -38.52 10.06
N ALA A 176 5.22 -38.97 11.06
CA ALA A 176 6.70 -38.88 11.11
C ALA A 176 7.33 -37.47 11.20
N CYS A 177 6.59 -36.47 11.71
CA CYS A 177 7.09 -35.10 11.86
C CYS A 177 7.83 -34.84 13.19
N SER A 178 9.07 -34.32 13.11
CA SER A 178 9.83 -33.82 14.27
C SER A 178 9.13 -32.63 14.95
N GLU A 179 9.37 -32.42 16.26
CA GLU A 179 8.75 -31.28 16.96
C GLU A 179 9.16 -29.93 16.36
N ALA A 180 10.43 -29.80 15.94
CA ALA A 180 10.94 -28.60 15.28
C ALA A 180 10.27 -28.34 13.92
N ASP A 181 10.04 -29.38 13.10
CA ASP A 181 9.31 -29.23 11.84
C ASP A 181 7.83 -28.87 12.11
N PHE A 182 7.22 -29.41 13.17
CA PHE A 182 5.83 -29.09 13.54
C PHE A 182 5.66 -27.62 13.93
N ILE A 183 6.57 -27.08 14.74
CA ILE A 183 6.55 -25.66 15.15
C ILE A 183 6.71 -24.74 13.93
N ARG A 184 7.66 -25.05 13.03
CA ARG A 184 7.89 -24.26 11.81
C ARG A 184 6.69 -24.30 10.87
N TRP A 185 6.14 -25.48 10.63
CA TRP A 185 4.94 -25.63 9.83
C TRP A 185 3.74 -24.88 10.41
N LYS A 186 3.52 -24.96 11.72
CA LYS A 186 2.44 -24.23 12.42
C LYS A 186 2.59 -22.71 12.26
N ASN A 187 3.81 -22.17 12.27
CA ASN A 187 4.04 -20.76 11.98
C ASN A 187 3.66 -20.42 10.53
N CYS A 188 4.04 -21.27 9.57
CA CYS A 188 3.70 -21.07 8.16
C CYS A 188 2.18 -21.06 7.93
N LEU A 189 1.43 -21.91 8.63
CA LEU A 189 -0.04 -21.96 8.53
C LEU A 189 -0.75 -20.68 8.95
N ALA A 190 -0.15 -19.87 9.83
CA ALA A 190 -0.73 -18.61 10.29
C ALA A 190 -0.54 -17.44 9.30
N ARG A 191 0.16 -17.67 8.19
CA ARG A 191 0.51 -16.65 7.19
C ARG A 191 -0.59 -16.46 6.16
N ASP A 192 -0.49 -15.36 5.42
CA ASP A 192 -1.50 -14.94 4.45
C ASP A 192 -1.47 -15.78 3.16
N PHE A 193 -0.31 -15.88 2.52
CA PHE A 193 -0.13 -16.53 1.22
C PHE A 193 0.95 -17.60 1.23
N THR A 194 0.78 -18.64 0.41
CA THR A 194 1.72 -19.78 0.28
C THR A 194 3.13 -19.33 -0.04
N ILE A 195 3.28 -18.38 -0.96
CA ILE A 195 4.57 -17.78 -1.37
C ILE A 195 5.26 -17.00 -0.25
N ASN A 196 4.53 -16.53 0.76
CA ASN A 196 5.10 -15.90 1.96
C ASN A 196 5.29 -16.89 3.11
N GLY A 197 4.91 -18.15 2.90
CA GLY A 197 5.06 -19.26 3.85
C GLY A 197 6.41 -19.96 3.79
N LEU A 198 7.38 -19.41 3.05
CA LEU A 198 8.72 -19.97 2.92
C LEU A 198 9.59 -19.52 4.10
N MET A 199 10.44 -20.43 4.58
CA MET A 199 11.40 -20.16 5.65
C MET A 199 12.81 -20.53 5.19
N PHE A 200 13.79 -19.69 5.47
CA PHE A 200 15.18 -19.91 5.10
C PHE A 200 16.07 -19.90 6.35
N ASP A 201 16.85 -20.96 6.54
CA ASP A 201 17.92 -21.03 7.54
C ASP A 201 19.26 -20.68 6.86
N PRO A 202 19.84 -19.49 7.15
CA PRO A 202 21.08 -19.05 6.53
C PRO A 202 22.32 -19.80 7.04
N PHE A 203 22.23 -20.50 8.19
CA PHE A 203 23.34 -21.27 8.76
C PHE A 203 23.35 -22.71 8.26
N ALA A 204 22.17 -23.34 8.19
CA ALA A 204 22.01 -24.67 7.59
C ALA A 204 22.01 -24.64 6.06
N LYS A 205 21.87 -23.43 5.45
CA LYS A 205 21.71 -23.25 3.99
C LYS A 205 20.50 -24.00 3.42
N ILE A 206 19.41 -24.08 4.19
CA ILE A 206 18.20 -24.84 3.80
C ILE A 206 16.99 -23.90 3.73
N VAL A 207 16.21 -24.03 2.65
CA VAL A 207 14.87 -23.45 2.52
C VAL A 207 13.82 -24.51 2.77
N TYR A 208 12.90 -24.20 3.67
CA TYR A 208 11.76 -25.03 4.03
C TYR A 208 10.50 -24.54 3.32
N ASP A 209 9.87 -25.43 2.57
CA ASP A 209 8.56 -25.22 1.95
C ASP A 209 7.59 -26.30 2.42
N TYR A 210 6.69 -25.88 3.32
CA TYR A 210 5.66 -26.77 3.88
C TYR A 210 4.29 -26.60 3.21
N LEU A 211 4.12 -25.58 2.36
CA LEU A 211 2.82 -25.15 1.85
C LEU A 211 2.73 -25.18 0.31
N GLY A 212 3.80 -25.56 -0.38
CA GLY A 212 3.89 -25.53 -1.84
C GLY A 212 4.16 -24.12 -2.40
N GLY A 213 4.74 -23.23 -1.60
CA GLY A 213 5.05 -21.86 -2.00
C GLY A 213 5.99 -21.78 -3.20
N LEU A 214 6.94 -22.72 -3.33
CA LEU A 214 7.86 -22.76 -4.46
C LEU A 214 7.17 -23.09 -5.78
N GLU A 215 6.16 -23.97 -5.74
CA GLU A 215 5.37 -24.29 -6.93
C GLU A 215 4.50 -23.10 -7.36
N ASP A 216 3.93 -22.39 -6.39
CA ASP A 216 3.15 -21.18 -6.66
C ASP A 216 4.02 -20.04 -7.20
N ILE A 217 5.27 -19.90 -6.72
CA ILE A 217 6.26 -19.00 -7.32
C ILE A 217 6.52 -19.37 -8.78
N ARG A 218 6.82 -20.64 -9.07
CA ARG A 218 7.07 -21.12 -10.45
C ARG A 218 5.86 -20.89 -11.37
N ARG A 219 4.64 -21.04 -10.85
CA ARG A 219 3.39 -20.82 -11.58
C ARG A 219 2.95 -19.35 -11.61
N ALA A 220 3.71 -18.45 -11.00
CA ALA A 220 3.39 -17.04 -10.83
C ALA A 220 1.98 -16.82 -10.25
N LYS A 221 1.65 -17.57 -9.18
CA LYS A 221 0.33 -17.56 -8.54
C LYS A 221 0.36 -17.04 -7.10
N VAL A 222 -0.61 -16.20 -6.76
CA VAL A 222 -0.92 -15.81 -5.37
C VAL A 222 -2.08 -16.66 -4.88
N ARG A 223 -1.82 -17.51 -3.87
CA ARG A 223 -2.79 -18.40 -3.23
C ARG A 223 -2.75 -18.20 -1.71
N CYS A 224 -3.91 -18.14 -1.07
CA CYS A 224 -4.03 -18.10 0.39
C CYS A 224 -3.58 -19.43 1.02
N VAL A 225 -2.99 -19.38 2.22
CA VAL A 225 -2.58 -20.60 2.94
C VAL A 225 -3.77 -21.44 3.38
N ILE A 226 -4.78 -20.78 3.93
CA ILE A 226 -6.08 -21.36 4.28
C ILE A 226 -7.14 -20.93 3.25
N PRO A 227 -8.32 -21.57 3.19
CA PRO A 227 -9.39 -21.17 2.26
C PRO A 227 -9.64 -19.67 2.28
N ALA A 228 -9.73 -19.06 1.10
CA ALA A 228 -9.61 -17.61 0.96
C ALA A 228 -10.73 -16.86 1.69
N ASN A 229 -11.94 -17.43 1.72
CA ASN A 229 -13.06 -16.93 2.50
C ASN A 229 -12.70 -16.74 3.99
N ALA A 230 -12.25 -17.81 4.65
CA ALA A 230 -11.89 -17.80 6.06
C ALA A 230 -10.72 -16.83 6.33
N SER A 231 -9.73 -16.80 5.43
CA SER A 231 -8.57 -15.91 5.52
C SER A 231 -8.98 -14.43 5.51
N PHE A 232 -9.87 -14.04 4.59
CA PHE A 232 -10.30 -12.65 4.44
C PHE A 232 -11.33 -12.21 5.47
N ILE A 233 -12.15 -13.13 6.00
CA ILE A 233 -13.02 -12.86 7.15
C ILE A 233 -12.18 -12.61 8.41
N GLU A 234 -11.10 -13.39 8.60
CA GLU A 234 -10.20 -13.23 9.73
C GLU A 234 -9.45 -11.89 9.70
N ASP A 235 -8.94 -11.51 8.53
CA ASP A 235 -8.24 -10.25 8.30
C ASP A 235 -8.46 -9.76 6.86
N CYS A 236 -9.37 -8.81 6.69
CA CYS A 236 -9.68 -8.25 5.37
C CYS A 236 -8.53 -7.43 4.77
N ALA A 237 -7.53 -7.01 5.57
CA ALA A 237 -6.32 -6.37 5.04
C ALA A 237 -5.52 -7.33 4.15
N ARG A 238 -5.71 -8.65 4.28
CA ARG A 238 -5.11 -9.65 3.38
C ARG A 238 -5.58 -9.48 1.94
N ILE A 239 -6.76 -8.93 1.67
CA ILE A 239 -7.21 -8.62 0.31
C ILE A 239 -6.28 -7.59 -0.34
N LEU A 240 -6.05 -6.46 0.35
CA LEU A 240 -5.15 -5.40 -0.12
C LEU A 240 -3.69 -5.89 -0.22
N ARG A 241 -3.23 -6.67 0.75
CA ARG A 241 -1.89 -7.32 0.69
C ARG A 241 -1.77 -8.24 -0.51
N GLY A 242 -2.82 -9.00 -0.84
CA GLY A 242 -2.86 -9.85 -2.01
C GLY A 242 -2.71 -9.04 -3.30
N VAL A 243 -3.48 -7.95 -3.44
CA VAL A 243 -3.40 -7.03 -4.58
C VAL A 243 -2.01 -6.43 -4.71
N ARG A 244 -1.44 -5.95 -3.60
CA ARG A 244 -0.07 -5.44 -3.53
C ARG A 244 0.96 -6.45 -4.01
N ILE A 245 0.90 -7.69 -3.51
CA ILE A 245 1.85 -8.75 -3.90
C ILE A 245 1.68 -9.11 -5.38
N ALA A 246 0.43 -9.28 -5.84
CA ALA A 246 0.14 -9.58 -7.24
C ALA A 246 0.60 -8.46 -8.19
N GLY A 247 0.43 -7.19 -7.80
CA GLY A 247 0.89 -6.03 -8.56
C GLY A 247 2.41 -5.97 -8.66
N ARG A 248 3.10 -6.04 -7.51
CA ARG A 248 4.57 -5.98 -7.44
C ARG A 248 5.26 -7.14 -8.18
N LEU A 249 4.73 -8.36 -8.05
CA LEU A 249 5.32 -9.55 -8.68
C LEU A 249 4.79 -9.81 -10.08
N ARG A 250 3.74 -9.09 -10.51
CA ARG A 250 2.95 -9.37 -11.72
C ARG A 250 2.37 -10.81 -11.74
N PHE A 251 2.05 -11.34 -10.56
CA PHE A 251 1.47 -12.68 -10.39
C PHE A 251 -0.05 -12.66 -10.59
N ARG A 252 -0.61 -13.82 -10.93
CA ARG A 252 -2.07 -14.02 -11.04
C ARG A 252 -2.62 -14.62 -9.76
N PHE A 253 -3.85 -14.29 -9.40
CA PHE A 253 -4.51 -14.98 -8.29
C PHE A 253 -4.94 -16.40 -8.67
N ALA A 254 -4.88 -17.32 -7.72
CA ALA A 254 -5.61 -18.59 -7.82
C ALA A 254 -7.12 -18.34 -7.96
N ARG A 255 -7.85 -19.25 -8.62
CA ARG A 255 -9.29 -19.06 -8.95
C ARG A 255 -10.12 -18.76 -7.71
N GLU A 256 -9.96 -19.55 -6.65
CA GLU A 256 -10.65 -19.37 -5.38
C GLU A 256 -10.31 -18.01 -4.75
N THR A 257 -9.02 -17.68 -4.65
CA THR A 257 -8.56 -16.39 -4.10
C THR A 257 -9.13 -15.21 -4.87
N ALA A 258 -9.14 -15.27 -6.21
CA ALA A 258 -9.69 -14.22 -7.06
C ALA A 258 -11.21 -14.05 -6.86
N HIS A 259 -11.94 -15.15 -6.65
CA HIS A 259 -13.38 -15.12 -6.39
C HIS A 259 -13.69 -14.38 -5.09
N PHE A 260 -13.06 -14.78 -3.98
CA PHE A 260 -13.31 -14.18 -2.67
C PHE A 260 -12.75 -12.77 -2.52
N ILE A 261 -11.72 -12.37 -3.29
CA ILE A 261 -11.30 -10.96 -3.36
C ILE A 261 -12.45 -10.09 -3.87
N LYS A 262 -13.17 -10.54 -4.90
CA LYS A 262 -14.29 -9.79 -5.47
C LYS A 262 -15.51 -9.83 -4.55
N GLU A 263 -15.84 -10.99 -4.02
CA GLU A 263 -17.02 -11.18 -3.16
C GLU A 263 -16.91 -10.38 -1.85
N LEU A 264 -15.72 -10.35 -1.24
CA LEU A 264 -15.48 -9.67 0.04
C LEU A 264 -14.87 -8.27 -0.12
N ALA A 265 -14.88 -7.69 -1.32
CA ALA A 265 -14.32 -6.37 -1.61
C ALA A 265 -14.85 -5.26 -0.67
N SER A 266 -16.16 -5.25 -0.43
CA SER A 266 -16.84 -4.28 0.46
C SER A 266 -16.38 -4.36 1.92
N SER A 267 -15.82 -5.50 2.35
CA SER A 267 -15.35 -5.68 3.72
C SER A 267 -14.15 -4.80 4.09
N ILE A 268 -13.46 -4.23 3.10
CA ILE A 268 -12.30 -3.36 3.26
C ILE A 268 -12.69 -2.02 3.90
N SER A 269 -13.92 -1.54 3.70
CA SER A 269 -14.40 -0.31 4.34
C SER A 269 -14.44 -0.40 5.88
N ARG A 270 -14.34 -1.61 6.44
CA ARG A 270 -14.25 -1.84 7.90
C ARG A 270 -12.83 -1.71 8.44
N LEU A 271 -11.82 -1.61 7.58
CA LEU A 271 -10.43 -1.43 8.01
C LEU A 271 -10.22 -0.02 8.56
N ASP A 272 -9.31 0.08 9.52
CA ASP A 272 -8.82 1.37 9.99
C ASP A 272 -8.20 2.17 8.84
N LYS A 273 -8.46 3.49 8.81
CA LYS A 273 -7.98 4.42 7.77
C LYS A 273 -6.45 4.36 7.64
N GLY A 274 -5.72 4.24 8.74
CA GLY A 274 -4.27 4.09 8.76
C GLY A 274 -3.80 2.78 8.12
N ARG A 275 -4.53 1.67 8.30
CA ARG A 275 -4.22 0.40 7.64
C ARG A 275 -4.45 0.45 6.13
N ILE A 276 -5.53 1.12 5.69
CA ILE A 276 -5.80 1.34 4.27
C ILE A 276 -4.69 2.19 3.66
N LEU A 277 -4.35 3.32 4.29
CA LEU A 277 -3.28 4.21 3.84
C LEU A 277 -1.94 3.47 3.72
N LEU A 278 -1.61 2.60 4.69
CA LEU A 278 -0.39 1.81 4.68
C LEU A 278 -0.33 0.88 3.45
N GLU A 279 -1.39 0.12 3.17
CA GLU A 279 -1.41 -0.79 2.02
C GLU A 279 -1.44 -0.03 0.69
N MET A 280 -2.17 1.08 0.61
CA MET A 280 -2.16 1.98 -0.56
C MET A 280 -0.78 2.57 -0.80
N ASN A 281 -0.09 3.00 0.25
CA ASN A 281 1.27 3.51 0.13
C ASN A 281 2.23 2.43 -0.37
N TYR A 282 2.12 1.18 0.11
CA TYR A 282 2.95 0.11 -0.42
C TYR A 282 2.67 -0.24 -1.89
N MET A 283 1.44 -0.05 -2.35
CA MET A 283 1.06 -0.26 -3.74
C MET A 283 1.60 0.84 -4.65
N LEU A 284 1.47 2.11 -4.24
CA LEU A 284 1.71 3.27 -5.09
C LEU A 284 3.13 3.87 -4.97
N ALA A 285 3.85 3.61 -3.87
CA ALA A 285 5.13 4.27 -3.60
C ALA A 285 6.38 3.38 -3.81
N TYR A 286 6.22 2.13 -4.25
CA TYR A 286 7.29 1.12 -4.29
C TYR A 286 7.53 0.53 -5.69
N GLY A 287 7.13 1.23 -6.76
CA GLY A 287 7.39 0.83 -8.15
C GLY A 287 6.42 -0.22 -8.71
N SER A 288 5.15 -0.19 -8.27
CA SER A 288 4.10 -1.08 -8.78
C SER A 288 2.71 -0.43 -8.79
N ALA A 289 2.66 0.89 -8.86
CA ALA A 289 1.46 1.69 -8.78
C ALA A 289 0.49 1.40 -9.94
N GLU A 290 0.99 1.41 -11.18
CA GLU A 290 0.19 1.13 -12.38
C GLU A 290 -0.44 -0.27 -12.30
N ALA A 291 0.38 -1.26 -11.93
CA ALA A 291 -0.05 -2.65 -11.77
C ALA A 291 -1.16 -2.78 -10.72
N SER A 292 -0.97 -2.10 -9.60
CA SER A 292 -1.85 -2.14 -8.45
C SER A 292 -3.18 -1.46 -8.76
N LEU A 293 -3.17 -0.29 -9.41
CA LEU A 293 -4.39 0.40 -9.85
C LEU A 293 -5.22 -0.45 -10.81
N ARG A 294 -4.58 -1.14 -11.77
CA ARG A 294 -5.30 -2.08 -12.66
C ARG A 294 -5.93 -3.24 -11.90
N LEU A 295 -5.25 -3.78 -10.90
CA LEU A 295 -5.79 -4.87 -10.08
C LEU A 295 -6.94 -4.39 -9.18
N LEU A 296 -6.79 -3.21 -8.56
CA LEU A 296 -7.86 -2.58 -7.78
C LEU A 296 -9.10 -2.36 -8.66
N TRP A 297 -8.91 -1.84 -9.87
CA TRP A 297 -9.98 -1.68 -10.85
C TRP A 297 -10.60 -3.03 -11.24
N LYS A 298 -9.78 -4.03 -11.57
CA LYS A 298 -10.26 -5.35 -11.99
C LYS A 298 -11.17 -6.03 -10.96
N PHE A 299 -10.89 -5.84 -9.67
CA PHE A 299 -11.59 -6.50 -8.58
C PHE A 299 -12.70 -5.67 -7.92
N GLY A 300 -12.97 -4.45 -8.36
CA GLY A 300 -14.02 -3.61 -7.77
C GLY A 300 -13.58 -2.85 -6.51
N LEU A 301 -12.27 -2.80 -6.25
CA LEU A 301 -11.71 -2.19 -5.05
C LEU A 301 -11.44 -0.70 -5.23
N LEU A 302 -11.23 -0.25 -6.48
CA LEU A 302 -10.93 1.14 -6.77
C LEU A 302 -12.14 2.03 -6.48
N GLU A 303 -13.37 1.56 -6.71
CA GLU A 303 -14.60 2.29 -6.39
C GLU A 303 -14.81 2.53 -4.90
N ILE A 304 -14.16 1.73 -4.05
CA ILE A 304 -14.24 1.88 -2.60
C ILE A 304 -13.11 2.77 -2.10
N LEU A 305 -11.89 2.58 -2.63
CA LEU A 305 -10.70 3.26 -2.12
C LEU A 305 -10.47 4.62 -2.78
N LEU A 306 -10.69 4.73 -4.08
CA LEU A 306 -10.43 5.94 -4.88
C LEU A 306 -11.63 6.22 -5.80
N PRO A 307 -12.82 6.58 -5.25
CA PRO A 307 -14.05 6.72 -6.03
C PRO A 307 -13.95 7.76 -7.16
N ILE A 308 -13.23 8.86 -6.92
CA ILE A 308 -12.99 9.93 -7.90
C ILE A 308 -12.25 9.38 -9.13
N GLN A 309 -11.18 8.63 -8.92
CA GLN A 309 -10.43 8.01 -10.03
C GLN A 309 -11.19 6.86 -10.67
N ALA A 310 -12.00 6.13 -9.91
CA ALA A 310 -12.89 5.12 -10.48
C ALA A 310 -13.93 5.75 -11.42
N SER A 311 -14.52 6.87 -11.04
CA SER A 311 -15.47 7.63 -11.86
C SER A 311 -14.86 8.05 -13.20
N TYR A 312 -13.62 8.56 -13.17
CA TYR A 312 -12.84 8.84 -14.37
C TYR A 312 -12.69 7.62 -15.29
N LEU A 313 -12.26 6.46 -14.75
CA LEU A 313 -12.12 5.24 -15.56
C LEU A 313 -13.45 4.83 -16.21
N ILE A 314 -14.57 4.97 -15.50
CA ILE A 314 -15.89 4.66 -16.05
C ILE A 314 -16.25 5.63 -17.17
N SER A 315 -16.06 6.94 -16.97
CA SER A 315 -16.37 7.98 -17.96
C SER A 315 -15.61 7.79 -19.27
N GLN A 316 -14.37 7.27 -19.21
CA GLN A 316 -13.54 6.94 -20.37
C GLN A 316 -13.90 5.59 -21.02
N GLY A 317 -14.96 4.91 -20.56
CA GLY A 317 -15.35 3.58 -21.05
C GLY A 317 -14.32 2.49 -20.75
N PHE A 318 -13.50 2.65 -19.70
CA PHE A 318 -12.39 1.77 -19.38
C PHE A 318 -12.88 0.48 -18.71
N ARG A 319 -12.85 -0.64 -19.44
CA ARG A 319 -13.38 -1.92 -18.93
C ARG A 319 -12.46 -2.52 -17.85
N ARG A 320 -13.01 -3.37 -16.97
CA ARG A 320 -12.29 -4.02 -15.85
C ARG A 320 -11.06 -4.85 -16.24
N ARG A 321 -11.02 -5.33 -17.49
CA ARG A 321 -9.92 -6.15 -18.03
C ARG A 321 -9.22 -5.46 -19.20
N ASP A 322 -9.41 -4.15 -19.32
CA ASP A 322 -8.81 -3.38 -20.39
C ASP A 322 -7.29 -3.34 -20.25
N ARG A 323 -6.61 -3.41 -21.40
CA ARG A 323 -5.16 -3.34 -21.53
C ARG A 323 -4.70 -1.98 -22.04
N ARG A 324 -5.61 -1.13 -22.52
CA ARG A 324 -5.31 0.24 -22.93
C ARG A 324 -4.67 1.02 -21.76
N SER A 325 -3.90 2.05 -22.08
CA SER A 325 -3.43 3.04 -21.11
C SER A 325 -4.28 4.30 -21.22
N ASN A 326 -4.21 5.14 -20.20
CA ASN A 326 -4.76 6.48 -20.14
C ASN A 326 -3.78 7.38 -19.36
N MET A 327 -4.09 8.66 -19.19
CA MET A 327 -3.16 9.59 -18.55
C MET A 327 -2.84 9.16 -17.11
N LEU A 328 -3.85 8.82 -16.30
CA LEU A 328 -3.67 8.33 -14.93
C LEU A 328 -2.68 7.16 -14.84
N LEU A 329 -2.91 6.10 -15.64
CA LEU A 329 -2.07 4.91 -15.62
C LEU A 329 -0.66 5.19 -16.16
N THR A 330 -0.54 6.13 -17.10
CA THR A 330 0.76 6.51 -17.66
C THR A 330 1.57 7.32 -16.65
N LEU A 331 0.97 8.27 -15.93
CA LEU A 331 1.62 8.99 -14.81
C LEU A 331 2.20 8.01 -13.78
N PHE A 332 1.42 7.01 -13.39
CA PHE A 332 1.87 6.00 -12.43
C PHE A 332 2.88 5.01 -13.02
N SER A 333 2.82 4.69 -14.31
CA SER A 333 3.83 3.89 -15.01
C SER A 333 5.19 4.62 -15.06
N THR A 334 5.16 5.93 -15.36
CA THR A 334 6.34 6.80 -15.34
C THR A 334 6.93 6.89 -13.93
N LEU A 335 6.07 7.04 -12.91
CA LEU A 335 6.50 6.99 -11.51
C LEU A 335 7.15 5.65 -11.17
N ASP A 336 6.55 4.53 -11.61
CA ASP A 336 7.05 3.19 -11.32
C ASP A 336 8.48 2.95 -11.86
N ASN A 337 8.83 3.56 -13.00
CA ASN A 337 10.18 3.47 -13.57
C ASN A 337 11.25 4.15 -12.70
N LEU A 338 10.86 5.09 -11.82
CA LEU A 338 11.77 5.83 -10.95
C LEU A 338 11.92 5.19 -9.57
N LEU A 339 11.00 4.31 -9.19
CA LEU A 339 10.89 3.75 -7.84
C LEU A 339 11.23 2.27 -7.81
N ALA A 340 11.61 1.78 -6.64
CA ALA A 340 11.84 0.36 -6.39
C ALA A 340 11.56 0.04 -4.91
N PRO A 341 11.50 -1.25 -4.52
CA PRO A 341 11.22 -1.62 -3.13
C PRO A 341 12.18 -1.03 -2.09
N ASN A 342 13.45 -0.86 -2.46
CA ASN A 342 14.51 -0.24 -1.67
C ASN A 342 14.69 1.25 -1.95
N ARG A 343 13.85 1.83 -2.82
CA ARG A 343 13.89 3.22 -3.29
C ARG A 343 12.45 3.77 -3.37
N PRO A 344 11.72 3.83 -2.24
CA PRO A 344 10.33 4.27 -2.25
C PRO A 344 10.20 5.80 -2.30
N CYS A 345 8.99 6.28 -2.56
CA CYS A 345 8.64 7.69 -2.37
C CYS A 345 7.74 7.91 -1.14
N HIS A 346 7.66 9.16 -0.67
CA HIS A 346 6.69 9.55 0.35
C HIS A 346 5.26 9.58 -0.24
N SER A 347 4.25 9.38 0.62
CA SER A 347 2.86 9.30 0.19
C SER A 347 2.31 10.58 -0.44
N SER A 348 2.87 11.73 -0.06
CA SER A 348 2.49 13.02 -0.64
C SER A 348 2.70 13.09 -2.16
N LEU A 349 3.68 12.36 -2.72
CA LEU A 349 3.95 12.41 -4.15
C LEU A 349 2.82 11.78 -4.97
N TRP A 350 2.38 10.56 -4.62
CA TRP A 350 1.31 9.92 -5.38
C TRP A 350 -0.04 10.58 -5.13
N ILE A 351 -0.29 11.17 -3.95
CA ILE A 351 -1.49 11.98 -3.71
C ILE A 351 -1.47 13.25 -4.57
N ALA A 352 -0.31 13.91 -4.69
CA ALA A 352 -0.14 15.06 -5.57
C ALA A 352 -0.45 14.72 -7.03
N ILE A 353 -0.01 13.55 -7.50
CA ILE A 353 -0.32 13.06 -8.86
C ILE A 353 -1.83 12.83 -9.04
N LEU A 354 -2.51 12.25 -8.04
CA LEU A 354 -3.96 12.03 -8.10
C LEU A 354 -4.75 13.35 -8.16
N ALA A 355 -4.40 14.32 -7.32
CA ALA A 355 -5.02 15.65 -7.30
C ALA A 355 -4.76 16.41 -8.59
N PHE A 356 -3.52 16.38 -9.08
CA PHE A 356 -3.12 16.95 -10.37
C PHE A 356 -3.92 16.35 -11.54
N HIS A 357 -4.01 15.01 -11.61
CA HIS A 357 -4.79 14.35 -12.64
C HIS A 357 -6.27 14.73 -12.57
N LYS A 358 -6.87 14.78 -11.38
CA LYS A 358 -8.27 15.20 -11.21
C LYS A 358 -8.50 16.63 -11.72
N ALA A 359 -7.59 17.56 -11.41
CA ALA A 359 -7.68 18.93 -11.90
C ALA A 359 -7.70 19.02 -13.43
N LEU A 360 -6.89 18.20 -14.11
CA LEU A 360 -6.89 18.14 -15.58
C LEU A 360 -8.14 17.46 -16.15
N VAL A 361 -8.71 16.49 -15.44
CA VAL A 361 -9.98 15.86 -15.84
C VAL A 361 -11.14 16.87 -15.76
N ASP A 362 -11.19 17.69 -14.72
CA ASP A 362 -12.25 18.70 -14.55
C ASP A 362 -12.10 19.85 -15.55
N ARG A 363 -10.86 20.24 -15.82
CA ARG A 363 -10.48 21.35 -16.70
C ARG A 363 -9.27 20.92 -17.53
N PRO A 364 -9.50 20.32 -18.72
CA PRO A 364 -8.41 20.01 -19.64
C PRO A 364 -7.60 21.26 -19.99
N ARG A 365 -6.27 21.10 -20.15
CA ARG A 365 -5.34 22.21 -20.33
C ARG A 365 -4.44 22.02 -21.54
N ASP A 366 -3.89 23.13 -22.01
CA ASP A 366 -2.83 23.11 -23.00
C ASP A 366 -1.58 22.38 -22.47
N PRO A 367 -0.94 21.51 -23.28
CA PRO A 367 0.30 20.84 -22.91
C PRO A 367 1.40 21.79 -22.42
N LEU A 368 1.47 23.02 -22.96
CA LEU A 368 2.43 24.04 -22.53
C LEU A 368 2.10 24.59 -21.14
N VAL A 369 0.82 24.74 -20.78
CA VAL A 369 0.40 25.12 -19.41
C VAL A 369 0.83 24.04 -18.43
N VAL A 370 0.62 22.77 -18.79
CA VAL A 370 1.05 21.64 -17.97
C VAL A 370 2.57 21.61 -17.82
N ALA A 371 3.31 21.88 -18.90
CA ALA A 371 4.77 22.01 -18.85
C ALA A 371 5.20 23.15 -17.92
N ALA A 372 4.62 24.35 -18.11
CA ALA A 372 4.90 25.54 -17.32
C ALA A 372 4.65 25.28 -15.83
N PHE A 373 3.51 24.67 -15.50
CA PHE A 373 3.17 24.26 -14.14
C PHE A 373 4.19 23.30 -13.54
N SER A 374 4.57 22.24 -14.28
CA SER A 374 5.57 21.27 -13.81
C SER A 374 6.94 21.92 -13.55
N ILE A 375 7.35 22.86 -14.42
CA ILE A 375 8.59 23.61 -14.29
C ILE A 375 8.51 24.59 -13.11
N ALA A 376 7.38 25.26 -12.92
CA ALA A 376 7.16 26.17 -11.80
C ALA A 376 7.29 25.42 -10.46
N VAL A 377 6.69 24.23 -10.36
CA VAL A 377 6.84 23.34 -9.20
C VAL A 377 8.31 22.93 -9.01
N HIS A 378 9.03 22.59 -10.07
CA HIS A 378 10.46 22.24 -9.99
C HIS A 378 11.36 23.41 -9.58
N CYS A 379 11.09 24.61 -10.07
CA CYS A 379 11.88 25.81 -9.85
C CYS A 379 11.49 26.60 -8.60
N GLY A 380 10.42 26.20 -7.90
CA GLY A 380 9.94 26.86 -6.69
C GLY A 380 9.29 28.22 -6.97
N GLY A 381 8.52 28.33 -8.06
CA GLY A 381 7.72 29.53 -8.36
C GLY A 381 8.44 30.66 -9.12
N SER A 382 9.62 30.40 -9.69
CA SER A 382 10.38 31.39 -10.44
C SER A 382 9.85 31.57 -11.87
N LEU A 383 9.01 32.58 -12.09
CA LEU A 383 8.33 32.83 -13.39
C LEU A 383 9.31 33.05 -14.56
N SER A 384 10.43 33.75 -14.32
CA SER A 384 11.43 33.98 -15.37
C SER A 384 12.13 32.69 -15.81
N ASP A 385 12.39 31.78 -14.87
CA ASP A 385 12.94 30.45 -15.19
C ASP A 385 11.91 29.60 -15.95
N VAL A 386 10.63 29.70 -15.61
CA VAL A 386 9.52 29.00 -16.29
C VAL A 386 9.48 29.40 -17.77
N LEU A 387 9.32 30.69 -18.06
CA LEU A 387 9.24 31.18 -19.45
C LEU A 387 10.50 30.85 -20.24
N GLY A 388 11.69 30.97 -19.62
CA GLY A 388 12.96 30.65 -20.27
C GLY A 388 13.14 29.17 -20.62
N ILE A 389 12.48 28.25 -19.90
CA ILE A 389 12.51 26.81 -20.18
C ILE A 389 11.38 26.43 -21.13
N VAL A 390 10.16 26.94 -20.93
CA VAL A 390 8.99 26.62 -21.76
C VAL A 390 9.25 26.98 -23.23
N ARG A 391 9.84 28.15 -23.50
CA ARG A 391 10.21 28.57 -24.87
C ARG A 391 11.21 27.65 -25.58
N LYS A 392 11.91 26.78 -24.84
CA LYS A 392 12.87 25.81 -25.38
C LYS A 392 12.26 24.44 -25.62
N ILE A 393 10.99 24.24 -25.26
CA ILE A 393 10.29 22.98 -25.49
C ILE A 393 9.92 22.93 -26.97
N SER A 394 10.63 22.09 -27.71
CA SER A 394 10.36 21.75 -29.12
C SER A 394 9.84 20.33 -29.29
N GLN A 395 9.72 19.59 -28.19
CA GLN A 395 9.31 18.20 -28.20
C GLN A 395 7.79 18.09 -28.40
N PRO A 396 7.31 17.15 -29.25
CA PRO A 396 5.89 16.89 -29.37
C PRO A 396 5.31 16.28 -28.09
N HIS A 397 4.06 16.64 -27.78
CA HIS A 397 3.32 16.08 -26.65
C HIS A 397 2.54 14.82 -27.06
N ASP A 398 2.11 14.03 -26.08
CA ASP A 398 1.29 12.84 -26.31
C ASP A 398 -0.18 13.23 -26.55
N THR A 399 -0.64 13.09 -27.79
CA THR A 399 -1.99 13.46 -28.24
C THR A 399 -3.09 12.48 -27.85
N ARG A 400 -2.76 11.39 -27.15
CA ARG A 400 -3.74 10.34 -26.77
C ARG A 400 -4.59 10.72 -25.56
N PHE A 401 -4.25 11.79 -24.85
CA PHE A 401 -4.86 12.15 -23.57
C PHE A 401 -5.95 13.22 -23.76
N PRO A 402 -7.23 12.92 -23.50
CA PRO A 402 -8.31 13.90 -23.59
C PRO A 402 -8.20 15.04 -22.57
N GLU A 403 -7.36 14.86 -21.55
CA GLU A 403 -7.04 15.88 -20.55
C GLU A 403 -6.13 17.00 -21.09
N LEU A 404 -5.54 16.79 -22.27
CA LEU A 404 -4.69 17.75 -22.98
C LEU A 404 -5.47 18.33 -24.17
N LEU A 405 -5.64 19.65 -24.20
CA LEU A 405 -6.32 20.35 -25.29
C LEU A 405 -5.43 21.46 -25.83
N ASP A 406 -5.09 21.41 -27.11
CA ASP A 406 -4.35 22.48 -27.78
C ASP A 406 -5.21 23.75 -27.86
N GLN A 407 -4.88 24.77 -27.07
CA GLN A 407 -5.66 26.03 -26.99
C GLN A 407 -4.98 27.20 -27.70
N ASN A 408 -3.82 27.00 -28.35
CA ASN A 408 -3.05 28.04 -29.05
C ASN A 408 -2.88 29.30 -28.18
N ILE A 409 -2.12 29.18 -27.11
CA ILE A 409 -1.91 30.29 -26.16
C ILE A 409 -1.14 31.42 -26.83
N GLU A 410 -1.76 32.59 -26.92
CA GLU A 410 -1.27 33.73 -27.70
C GLU A 410 -0.25 34.60 -26.95
N SER A 411 -0.16 34.52 -25.61
CA SER A 411 0.76 35.35 -24.81
C SER A 411 1.35 34.64 -23.59
N ASP A 412 2.54 35.09 -23.17
CA ASP A 412 3.20 34.62 -21.94
C ASP A 412 2.36 34.93 -20.69
N GLU A 413 1.61 36.05 -20.69
CA GLU A 413 0.72 36.43 -19.59
C GLU A 413 -0.45 35.45 -19.46
N ALA A 414 -1.09 35.10 -20.58
CA ALA A 414 -2.16 34.10 -20.60
C ALA A 414 -1.68 32.73 -20.12
N LEU A 415 -0.47 32.31 -20.54
CA LEU A 415 0.16 31.07 -20.07
C LEU A 415 0.34 31.06 -18.54
N LEU A 416 0.80 32.17 -17.97
CA LEU A 416 1.03 32.29 -16.53
C LEU A 416 -0.30 32.32 -15.74
N ASP A 417 -1.32 33.01 -16.26
CA ASP A 417 -2.64 33.06 -15.63
C ASP A 417 -3.29 31.66 -15.62
N GLU A 418 -3.24 30.94 -16.73
CA GLU A 418 -3.72 29.56 -16.81
C GLU A 418 -2.95 28.60 -15.89
N MET A 419 -1.64 28.80 -15.74
CA MET A 419 -0.81 28.03 -14.81
C MET A 419 -1.24 28.27 -13.35
N MET A 420 -1.53 29.52 -12.98
CA MET A 420 -2.03 29.87 -11.64
C MET A 420 -3.42 29.32 -11.39
N ASP A 421 -4.28 29.36 -12.41
CA ASP A 421 -5.61 28.78 -12.36
C ASP A 421 -5.54 27.26 -12.16
N LEU A 422 -4.68 26.56 -12.93
CA LEU A 422 -4.42 25.13 -12.74
C LEU A 422 -3.96 24.82 -11.30
N ALA A 423 -3.07 25.63 -10.72
CA ALA A 423 -2.66 25.45 -9.32
C ALA A 423 -3.85 25.53 -8.34
N THR A 424 -4.82 26.40 -8.62
CA THR A 424 -6.05 26.54 -7.83
C THR A 424 -6.96 25.32 -7.97
N TYR A 425 -7.12 24.79 -9.18
CA TYR A 425 -7.87 23.54 -9.40
C TYR A 425 -7.22 22.32 -8.75
N VAL A 426 -5.89 22.24 -8.71
CA VAL A 426 -5.19 21.15 -8.00
C VAL A 426 -5.49 21.19 -6.50
N GLU A 427 -5.51 22.38 -5.90
CA GLU A 427 -5.86 22.56 -4.49
C GLU A 427 -7.34 22.22 -4.23
N ALA A 428 -8.25 22.63 -5.12
CA ALA A 428 -9.67 22.26 -5.03
C ALA A 428 -9.86 20.73 -5.13
N ALA A 429 -9.20 20.08 -6.09
CA ALA A 429 -9.24 18.63 -6.25
C ALA A 429 -8.71 17.89 -5.00
N LEU A 430 -7.66 18.43 -4.37
CA LEU A 430 -7.13 17.88 -3.13
C LEU A 430 -8.15 18.01 -1.98
N GLN A 431 -8.86 19.14 -1.88
CA GLN A 431 -9.93 19.32 -0.91
C GLN A 431 -11.07 18.31 -1.12
N GLU A 432 -11.52 18.13 -2.37
CA GLU A 432 -12.54 17.13 -2.73
C GLU A 432 -12.13 15.71 -2.33
N MET A 433 -10.86 15.35 -2.53
CA MET A 433 -10.32 14.03 -2.14
C MET A 433 -10.26 13.82 -0.62
N THR A 434 -10.36 14.88 0.17
CA THR A 434 -10.34 14.84 1.64
C THR A 434 -11.70 15.04 2.29
N ASP A 435 -12.74 15.24 1.49
CA ASP A 435 -14.09 15.54 1.96
C ASP A 435 -15.04 14.36 1.69
N GLU A 436 -15.67 13.86 2.75
CA GLU A 436 -16.57 12.69 2.69
C GLU A 436 -17.78 12.94 1.79
N HIS A 437 -18.28 14.18 1.72
CA HIS A 437 -19.39 14.55 0.84
C HIS A 437 -18.99 14.37 -0.62
N PHE A 438 -17.88 14.97 -1.06
CA PHE A 438 -17.44 14.87 -2.45
C PHE A 438 -17.09 13.45 -2.85
N VAL A 439 -16.40 12.70 -1.98
CA VAL A 439 -16.06 11.29 -2.23
C VAL A 439 -17.32 10.43 -2.38
N SER A 440 -18.33 10.62 -1.52
CA SER A 440 -19.60 9.89 -1.60
C SER A 440 -20.38 10.18 -2.89
N ARG A 441 -20.20 11.38 -3.45
CA ARG A 441 -20.88 11.81 -4.68
C ARG A 441 -20.18 11.39 -5.96
N ALA A 442 -18.89 11.03 -5.90
CA ALA A 442 -18.07 10.76 -7.09
C ALA A 442 -18.65 9.69 -8.03
N LEU A 443 -19.44 8.74 -7.50
CA LEU A 443 -20.04 7.64 -8.25
C LEU A 443 -21.59 7.71 -8.29
N ILE A 444 -22.20 8.88 -8.00
CA ILE A 444 -23.67 9.03 -8.02
C ILE A 444 -24.28 8.68 -9.37
N GLU A 445 -23.62 9.03 -10.46
CA GLU A 445 -24.06 8.74 -11.83
C GLU A 445 -24.03 7.24 -12.16
N TYR A 446 -23.45 6.41 -11.27
CA TYR A 446 -23.24 4.98 -11.47
C TYR A 446 -23.87 4.17 -10.33
N PRO A 447 -25.20 4.02 -10.29
CA PRO A 447 -25.92 3.40 -9.16
C PRO A 447 -25.58 1.92 -8.90
N GLN A 448 -24.94 1.24 -9.86
CA GLN A 448 -24.44 -0.13 -9.72
C GLN A 448 -23.10 -0.22 -8.98
N ALA A 449 -22.42 0.92 -8.77
CA ALA A 449 -21.17 0.97 -8.04
C ALA A 449 -21.42 0.94 -6.52
N PRO A 450 -20.49 0.39 -5.72
CA PRO A 450 -20.62 0.45 -4.27
C PRO A 450 -20.58 1.90 -3.80
N LYS A 451 -21.47 2.28 -2.89
CA LYS A 451 -21.38 3.58 -2.21
C LYS A 451 -20.18 3.57 -1.28
N SER A 452 -19.36 4.61 -1.35
CA SER A 452 -18.21 4.79 -0.46
C SER A 452 -18.03 6.25 -0.12
N ASP A 453 -17.96 6.55 1.17
CA ASP A 453 -17.60 7.81 1.79
C ASP A 453 -16.18 7.74 2.39
N LEU A 454 -15.38 6.75 1.96
CA LEU A 454 -14.11 6.42 2.60
C LEU A 454 -13.02 7.46 2.27
N VAL A 455 -12.82 8.41 3.17
CA VAL A 455 -11.66 9.30 3.16
C VAL A 455 -10.60 8.77 4.10
N PHE A 456 -9.45 8.35 3.54
CA PHE A 456 -8.28 7.88 4.31
C PHE A 456 -7.07 8.82 4.23
N ILE A 457 -7.14 9.89 3.43
CA ILE A 457 -6.11 10.94 3.37
C ILE A 457 -6.35 11.87 4.57
N SER A 458 -5.37 11.95 5.47
CA SER A 458 -5.49 12.86 6.61
C SER A 458 -5.29 14.31 6.19
N TRP A 459 -5.91 15.23 6.93
CA TRP A 459 -5.70 16.68 6.75
C TRP A 459 -4.21 17.07 6.80
N THR A 460 -3.45 16.48 7.73
CA THR A 460 -2.00 16.70 7.84
C THR A 460 -1.23 16.27 6.59
N LEU A 461 -1.67 15.20 5.93
CA LEU A 461 -1.06 14.72 4.70
C LEU A 461 -1.47 15.61 3.52
N ALA A 462 -2.73 16.05 3.48
CA ALA A 462 -3.21 17.02 2.50
C ALA A 462 -2.45 18.35 2.57
N GLN A 463 -2.20 18.89 3.77
CA GLN A 463 -1.37 20.08 3.94
C GLN A 463 0.05 19.90 3.39
N LYS A 464 0.66 18.73 3.60
CA LYS A 464 1.97 18.42 2.99
C LYS A 464 1.92 18.38 1.46
N VAL A 465 0.80 17.95 0.88
CA VAL A 465 0.60 17.92 -0.58
C VAL A 465 0.40 19.34 -1.10
N SER A 466 -0.43 20.16 -0.46
CA SER A 466 -0.63 21.58 -0.79
C SER A 466 0.69 22.36 -0.81
N ALA A 467 1.59 22.10 0.15
CA ALA A 467 2.92 22.71 0.20
C ALA A 467 3.79 22.40 -1.05
N ILE A 468 3.50 21.35 -1.82
CA ILE A 468 4.20 21.06 -3.08
C ILE A 468 3.89 22.15 -4.11
N PHE A 469 2.64 22.61 -4.18
CA PHE A 469 2.12 23.51 -5.20
C PHE A 469 2.07 24.98 -4.78
N GLU A 470 2.17 25.26 -3.48
CA GLU A 470 2.13 26.62 -2.91
C GLU A 470 3.11 27.61 -3.57
N CYS A 471 4.28 27.13 -3.99
CA CYS A 471 5.28 27.94 -4.68
C CYS A 471 4.79 28.51 -6.02
N VAL A 472 3.87 27.82 -6.70
CA VAL A 472 3.30 28.31 -7.97
C VAL A 472 2.50 29.59 -7.69
N ARG A 473 1.66 29.58 -6.65
CA ARG A 473 0.77 30.71 -6.31
C ARG A 473 1.46 31.87 -5.59
N ARG A 474 2.39 31.58 -4.68
CA ARG A 474 3.06 32.60 -3.84
C ARG A 474 4.29 33.23 -4.50
N GLY A 475 4.70 32.72 -5.65
CA GLY A 475 5.92 33.14 -6.33
C GLY A 475 7.19 32.60 -5.64
N LYS A 476 8.34 33.12 -6.09
CA LYS A 476 9.66 32.58 -5.75
C LYS A 476 9.93 32.49 -4.25
N GLU A 477 10.15 31.28 -3.76
CA GLU A 477 10.59 31.03 -2.38
C GLU A 477 12.04 31.53 -2.17
N LYS A 478 12.24 32.41 -1.18
CA LYS A 478 13.50 33.16 -0.98
C LYS A 478 14.77 32.29 -0.84
N ASP A 479 14.64 31.07 -0.29
CA ASP A 479 15.76 30.15 -0.05
C ASP A 479 15.71 28.86 -0.88
N PHE A 480 14.79 28.76 -1.85
CA PHE A 480 14.62 27.54 -2.62
C PHE A 480 15.71 27.40 -3.69
N ARG A 481 16.61 26.42 -3.51
CA ARG A 481 17.57 26.02 -4.53
C ARG A 481 17.02 24.84 -5.34
N ARG A 482 16.70 25.09 -6.61
CA ARG A 482 16.34 24.02 -7.55
C ARG A 482 17.44 22.97 -7.62
N LYS A 483 17.04 21.71 -7.71
CA LYS A 483 17.99 20.60 -7.86
C LYS A 483 18.61 20.64 -9.25
N ARG A 484 19.94 20.66 -9.32
CA ARG A 484 20.69 20.54 -10.59
C ARG A 484 21.12 19.08 -10.78
N GLY A 485 20.68 18.45 -11.87
CA GLY A 485 21.02 17.07 -12.24
C GLY A 485 19.90 16.04 -11.98
N ARG A 486 20.04 14.86 -12.59
CA ARG A 486 19.02 13.78 -12.59
C ARG A 486 19.14 12.77 -11.44
N LYS A 487 20.19 12.85 -10.61
CA LYS A 487 20.43 11.86 -9.54
C LYS A 487 19.40 12.03 -8.42
N ILE A 488 18.55 11.04 -8.19
CA ILE A 488 17.50 11.07 -7.16
C ILE A 488 18.10 10.80 -5.77
N ASP A 489 17.74 11.61 -4.78
CA ASP A 489 18.03 11.33 -3.37
C ASP A 489 16.82 10.63 -2.75
N TYR A 490 16.88 9.29 -2.74
CA TYR A 490 15.76 8.45 -2.30
C TYR A 490 15.50 8.52 -0.79
N GLU A 491 16.49 8.86 0.03
CA GLU A 491 16.29 9.04 1.47
C GLU A 491 15.43 10.28 1.71
N SER A 492 15.82 11.40 1.08
CA SER A 492 15.04 12.64 1.12
C SER A 492 13.66 12.49 0.47
N LEU A 493 13.53 11.70 -0.61
CA LEU A 493 12.25 11.41 -1.26
C LEU A 493 11.32 10.58 -0.38
N ALA A 494 11.83 9.55 0.31
CA ALA A 494 11.07 8.71 1.22
C ALA A 494 10.58 9.48 2.45
N LEU A 495 11.38 10.45 2.93
CA LEU A 495 11.00 11.38 4.01
C LEU A 495 10.03 12.48 3.56
N GLY A 496 9.79 12.63 2.26
CA GLY A 496 8.88 13.62 1.71
C GLY A 496 9.43 15.04 1.73
N LYS A 497 10.77 15.21 1.65
CA LYS A 497 11.37 16.55 1.57
C LYS A 497 10.92 17.24 0.29
N LEU A 498 10.38 18.46 0.44
CA LEU A 498 9.74 19.21 -0.65
C LEU A 498 10.59 19.31 -1.92
N ARG A 499 11.90 19.56 -1.78
CA ARG A 499 12.81 19.70 -2.92
C ARG A 499 12.83 18.46 -3.82
N GLU A 500 12.92 17.27 -3.23
CA GLU A 500 12.95 16.01 -3.99
C GLU A 500 11.56 15.64 -4.51
N VAL A 501 10.52 15.83 -3.69
CA VAL A 501 9.14 15.55 -4.10
C VAL A 501 8.73 16.41 -5.29
N ARG A 502 8.99 17.74 -5.25
CA ARG A 502 8.73 18.67 -6.37
C ARG A 502 9.50 18.28 -7.64
N HIS A 503 10.76 17.87 -7.49
CA HIS A 503 11.58 17.45 -8.62
C HIS A 503 11.04 16.17 -9.29
N ILE A 504 10.70 15.14 -8.51
CA ILE A 504 10.15 13.89 -9.06
C ILE A 504 8.76 14.11 -9.63
N PHE A 505 7.91 14.90 -8.96
CA PHE A 505 6.60 15.26 -9.49
C PHE A 505 6.73 15.90 -10.88
N ALA A 506 7.58 16.92 -11.00
CA ALA A 506 7.79 17.62 -12.27
C ALA A 506 8.33 16.68 -13.36
N MET A 507 9.28 15.80 -13.03
CA MET A 507 9.78 14.79 -13.98
C MET A 507 8.68 13.84 -14.44
N VAL A 508 7.87 13.30 -13.52
CA VAL A 508 6.79 12.36 -13.86
C VAL A 508 5.74 13.01 -14.76
N VAL A 509 5.34 14.24 -14.45
CA VAL A 509 4.37 14.99 -15.27
C VAL A 509 4.96 15.29 -16.64
N PHE A 510 6.17 15.85 -16.68
CA PHE A 510 6.82 16.23 -17.93
C PHE A 510 7.07 15.02 -18.84
N ASP A 511 7.63 13.92 -18.32
CA ASP A 511 7.90 12.71 -19.11
C ASP A 511 6.62 11.98 -19.52
N THR A 512 5.48 12.26 -18.87
CA THR A 512 4.18 11.72 -19.29
C THR A 512 3.56 12.54 -20.42
N VAL A 513 3.65 13.87 -20.36
CA VAL A 513 3.11 14.76 -21.41
C VAL A 513 4.02 14.83 -22.63
N PHE A 514 5.34 14.91 -22.41
CA PHE A 514 6.37 14.99 -23.44
C PHE A 514 7.31 13.78 -23.33
N PRO A 515 6.85 12.58 -23.72
CA PRO A 515 7.61 11.38 -23.48
C PRO A 515 8.86 11.30 -24.38
N PRO A 516 10.01 10.87 -23.83
CA PRO A 516 11.31 11.00 -24.49
C PRO A 516 11.45 10.20 -25.80
N HIS A 517 10.60 9.20 -26.03
CA HIS A 517 10.59 8.41 -27.26
C HIS A 517 9.95 9.13 -28.45
N LEU A 518 9.32 10.29 -28.23
CA LEU A 518 8.83 11.16 -29.29
C LEU A 518 9.85 12.25 -29.67
N LYS A 519 11.09 12.18 -29.15
CA LYS A 519 12.21 12.94 -29.70
C LYS A 519 12.77 12.11 -30.84
N ASP A 520 12.56 12.58 -32.07
CA ASP A 520 13.13 11.99 -33.29
C ASP A 520 14.64 11.73 -33.20
#